data_AF-A0A8E2E2K5-F1
#
_entry.id   AF-A0A8E2E2K5-F1
#
_cell.length_a   1.000
_cell.length_b   1.000
_cell.length_c   1.000
_cell.angle_alpha   90.00
_cell.angle_beta   90.00
_cell.angle_gamma   90.00
#
_symmetry.space_group_name_H-M   'P 1'
#
loop_
_entity.id
_entity.type
_entity.pdbx_description
1 polymer ?
#
loop_
_entity_poly.entity_id
_entity_poly.type
_entity_poly.pdbx_seq_one_letter_code
_entity_poly.pdbx_strand_id
1 'polypeptide(L)'
;MNHRLGDKTRCGLLGFCGTGYLWILLYFGIDFDQDQLSKAPCTTSDSILNDLRAMIEPLSTLTSTCASVLAQERDPFPALKEIQNVPEWNIFLDTIKTPPSGPDYLFRAHKHVGTSQPIFVSELNIPFDLEFRRAFSIDKFAVLLNKHLTKSKTERTTREKIKTPFVSLSSSLHWTIHTAGQKWKDRDAEEAVGLAIFDVKKMRQTSDTTIFRVSDVIESLTSQGRGDLISGEAKVWAGNCDEYVSMGGIHDSGLVRWVLWEELYSSPAKILSDCFLKAYTLGKYRQWMQEQQVELENICQRIVGFAKVIAGPRDDLLSTLIELILEPGIQFWGFETESSEDVRDRALALVNELTLDKLSRLSI
;
A
#
# COMPACT_ATOMS: atom_id res chain seq x y z
N MET A 1 81.21 -37.25 -16.13
CA MET A 1 82.16 -36.14 -15.89
C MET A 1 81.49 -35.15 -14.96
N ASN A 2 82.09 -34.96 -13.76
CA ASN A 2 81.95 -33.84 -12.78
C ASN A 2 80.53 -33.46 -12.30
N HIS A 3 80.22 -33.22 -11.02
CA HIS A 3 80.95 -33.21 -9.75
C HIS A 3 79.91 -33.33 -8.60
N ARG A 4 80.36 -33.80 -7.44
CA ARG A 4 79.63 -33.87 -6.15
C ARG A 4 79.41 -32.51 -5.45
N LEU A 5 78.57 -32.57 -4.40
CA LEU A 5 78.43 -31.70 -3.20
C LEU A 5 77.49 -30.49 -3.37
N GLY A 6 76.61 -30.14 -2.43
CA GLY A 6 76.45 -30.58 -1.06
C GLY A 6 75.15 -30.03 -0.42
N ASP A 7 74.96 -30.45 0.81
CA ASP A 7 73.74 -30.48 1.62
C ASP A 7 73.53 -29.22 2.50
N LYS A 8 72.31 -29.09 3.07
CA LYS A 8 71.82 -28.17 4.14
C LYS A 8 71.42 -26.74 3.70
N THR A 9 70.24 -26.19 4.03
CA THR A 9 69.60 -26.10 5.37
C THR A 9 68.10 -25.74 5.27
N ARG A 10 67.34 -26.13 6.32
CA ARG A 10 65.89 -25.99 6.58
C ARG A 10 65.37 -24.56 6.89
N CYS A 11 64.03 -24.48 6.93
CA CYS A 11 63.09 -23.51 7.57
C CYS A 11 62.49 -22.46 6.61
N GLY A 12 61.17 -22.26 6.47
CA GLY A 12 60.01 -22.80 7.20
C GLY A 12 58.69 -22.52 6.47
N LEU A 13 57.62 -23.16 6.96
CA LEU A 13 56.23 -23.09 6.49
C LEU A 13 55.68 -21.66 6.35
N LEU A 14 54.85 -21.44 5.32
CA LEU A 14 53.45 -21.01 5.45
C LEU A 14 52.78 -21.09 4.06
N GLY A 15 51.96 -22.11 3.87
CA GLY A 15 50.99 -22.14 2.78
C GLY A 15 49.71 -21.42 3.21
N PHE A 16 49.10 -20.68 2.29
CA PHE A 16 47.67 -20.37 2.35
C PHE A 16 47.09 -20.34 0.94
N CYS A 17 46.07 -21.18 0.74
CA CYS A 17 45.30 -21.37 -0.48
C CYS A 17 44.49 -20.12 -0.82
N GLY A 18 44.83 -19.48 -1.94
CA GLY A 18 44.02 -18.43 -2.57
C GLY A 18 43.32 -18.94 -3.82
N THR A 19 42.30 -19.79 -3.68
CA THR A 19 41.50 -20.28 -4.82
C THR A 19 39.98 -20.30 -4.57
N GLY A 20 39.48 -19.63 -3.52
CA GLY A 20 38.04 -19.61 -3.19
C GLY A 20 37.24 -18.41 -3.72
N TYR A 21 37.88 -17.27 -3.99
CA TYR A 21 37.16 -16.01 -4.23
C TYR A 21 36.78 -15.74 -5.69
N LEU A 22 37.34 -16.50 -6.65
CA LEU A 22 37.09 -16.26 -8.07
C LEU A 22 35.85 -17.00 -8.61
N TRP A 23 35.31 -17.99 -7.87
CA TRP A 23 34.17 -18.78 -8.33
C TRP A 23 32.81 -18.14 -8.06
N ILE A 24 32.70 -17.22 -7.10
CA ILE A 24 31.43 -16.57 -6.77
C ILE A 24 31.12 -15.45 -7.77
N LEU A 25 32.12 -14.74 -8.28
CA LEU A 25 31.92 -13.69 -9.30
C LEU A 25 31.52 -14.25 -10.67
N LEU A 26 31.99 -15.46 -11.02
CA LEU A 26 31.62 -16.13 -12.27
C LEU A 26 30.20 -16.73 -12.24
N TYR A 27 29.60 -16.93 -11.07
CA TYR A 27 28.23 -17.47 -10.95
C TYR A 27 27.14 -16.40 -11.13
N PHE A 28 27.48 -15.11 -11.07
CA PHE A 28 26.54 -13.99 -11.15
C PHE A 28 26.52 -13.23 -12.49
N GLY A 29 27.27 -13.67 -13.52
CA GLY A 29 27.12 -13.16 -14.88
C GLY A 29 27.26 -11.64 -15.05
N ILE A 30 28.15 -11.00 -14.28
CA ILE A 30 28.43 -9.57 -14.40
C ILE A 30 29.58 -9.39 -15.40
N ASP A 31 29.25 -9.03 -16.64
CA ASP A 31 30.23 -8.54 -17.61
C ASP A 31 30.73 -7.15 -17.16
N PHE A 32 32.00 -7.08 -16.75
CA PHE A 32 32.67 -5.83 -16.46
C PHE A 32 33.31 -5.30 -17.74
N ASP A 33 32.69 -4.27 -18.33
CA ASP A 33 33.25 -3.55 -19.47
C ASP A 33 34.47 -2.73 -19.02
N GLN A 34 35.66 -3.12 -19.49
CA GLN A 34 36.94 -2.68 -18.97
C GLN A 34 37.32 -1.25 -19.41
N ASP A 35 36.52 -0.62 -20.28
CA ASP A 35 36.86 0.64 -20.96
C ASP A 35 36.28 1.92 -20.32
N GLN A 36 35.46 1.81 -19.26
CA GLN A 36 34.85 2.99 -18.59
C GLN A 36 35.63 3.52 -17.37
N LEU A 37 36.73 2.89 -16.97
CA LEU A 37 37.54 3.33 -15.80
C LEU A 37 38.51 4.48 -16.08
N SER A 38 38.56 5.02 -17.30
CA SER A 38 39.56 6.04 -17.66
C SER A 38 39.18 7.49 -17.32
N LYS A 39 37.99 7.75 -16.77
CA LYS A 39 37.53 9.13 -16.49
C LYS A 39 36.72 9.27 -15.20
N ALA A 40 37.38 9.14 -14.05
CA ALA A 40 36.90 9.70 -12.78
C ALA A 40 38.07 10.23 -11.94
N PRO A 41 37.87 11.26 -11.09
CA PRO A 41 38.94 11.98 -10.41
C PRO A 41 39.68 11.07 -9.43
N CYS A 42 40.99 11.29 -9.31
CA CYS A 42 41.92 10.56 -8.45
C CYS A 42 41.51 10.65 -6.97
N THR A 43 40.60 9.78 -6.53
CA THR A 43 40.54 9.35 -5.14
C THR A 43 41.68 8.36 -4.95
N THR A 44 42.64 8.74 -4.10
CA THR A 44 43.83 7.97 -3.77
C THR A 44 43.49 6.50 -3.53
N SER A 45 44.24 5.59 -4.16
CA SER A 45 44.15 4.13 -4.04
C SER A 45 43.96 3.64 -2.59
N ASP A 46 44.46 4.40 -1.61
CA ASP A 46 44.33 4.12 -0.18
C ASP A 46 42.90 4.30 0.35
N SER A 47 42.08 5.21 -0.19
CA SER A 47 40.68 5.37 0.24
C SER A 47 39.83 4.20 -0.26
N ILE A 48 40.01 3.77 -1.52
CA ILE A 48 39.29 2.62 -2.09
C ILE A 48 39.69 1.32 -1.37
N LEU A 49 40.97 1.14 -1.04
CA LEU A 49 41.44 0.00 -0.26
C LEU A 49 40.91 0.02 1.19
N ASN A 50 40.77 1.19 1.79
CA ASN A 50 40.20 1.35 3.13
C ASN A 50 38.67 1.10 3.12
N ASP A 51 37.96 1.52 2.08
CA ASP A 51 36.53 1.25 1.90
C ASP A 51 36.29 -0.26 1.65
N LEU A 52 37.14 -0.91 0.84
CA LEU A 52 37.12 -2.36 0.65
C LEU A 52 37.43 -3.11 1.94
N ARG A 53 38.42 -2.68 2.73
CA ARG A 53 38.69 -3.25 4.07
C ARG A 53 37.55 -3.02 5.05
N ALA A 54 36.92 -1.86 5.01
CA ALA A 54 35.77 -1.55 5.85
C ALA A 54 34.55 -2.41 5.49
N MET A 55 34.43 -2.86 4.24
CA MET A 55 33.38 -3.80 3.80
C MET A 55 33.72 -5.28 4.06
N ILE A 56 35.00 -5.64 4.22
CA ILE A 56 35.43 -7.02 4.49
C ILE A 56 34.86 -7.54 5.82
N GLU A 57 34.85 -6.73 6.88
CA GLU A 57 34.32 -7.14 8.19
C GLU A 57 32.79 -7.37 8.17
N PRO A 58 31.96 -6.45 7.64
CA PRO A 58 30.53 -6.68 7.43
C PRO A 58 30.24 -7.89 6.55
N LEU A 59 30.97 -8.06 5.44
CA LEU A 59 30.80 -9.22 4.55
C LEU A 59 31.26 -10.51 5.21
N SER A 60 32.34 -10.49 5.99
CA SER A 60 32.82 -11.65 6.75
C SER A 60 31.86 -12.03 7.87
N THR A 61 31.26 -11.03 8.52
CA THR A 61 30.21 -11.22 9.53
C THR A 61 28.95 -11.79 8.91
N LEU A 62 28.54 -11.29 7.73
CA LEU A 62 27.42 -11.85 6.97
C LEU A 62 27.71 -13.29 6.56
N THR A 63 28.93 -13.56 6.09
CA THR A 63 29.38 -14.89 5.65
C THR A 63 29.47 -15.87 6.81
N SER A 64 29.97 -15.45 7.98
CA SER A 64 30.05 -16.29 9.18
C SER A 64 28.67 -16.54 9.79
N THR A 65 27.77 -15.56 9.72
CA THR A 65 26.36 -15.71 10.10
C THR A 65 25.69 -16.73 9.18
N CYS A 66 25.82 -16.59 7.86
CA CYS A 66 25.33 -17.56 6.88
C CYS A 66 25.92 -18.95 7.11
N ALA A 67 27.23 -19.06 7.36
CA ALA A 67 27.90 -20.33 7.63
C ALA A 67 27.42 -20.98 8.94
N SER A 68 27.11 -20.20 9.98
CA SER A 68 26.60 -20.73 11.25
C SER A 68 25.15 -21.21 11.13
N VAL A 69 24.32 -20.51 10.34
CA VAL A 69 22.94 -20.92 10.06
C VAL A 69 22.92 -22.18 9.20
N LEU A 70 23.77 -22.25 8.16
CA LEU A 70 23.93 -23.44 7.32
C LEU A 70 24.52 -24.66 8.06
N ALA A 71 25.26 -24.44 9.16
CA ALA A 71 25.85 -25.51 9.97
C ALA A 71 24.90 -26.09 11.04
N GLN A 72 23.81 -25.38 11.37
CA GLN A 72 22.83 -25.81 12.37
C GLN A 72 21.57 -26.47 11.78
N GLU A 73 21.22 -26.15 10.53
CA GLU A 73 20.08 -26.79 9.84
C GLU A 73 20.50 -28.07 9.08
N ARG A 74 19.80 -29.19 9.33
CA ARG A 74 19.99 -30.46 8.58
C ARG A 74 19.54 -30.38 7.12
N ASP A 75 18.89 -29.29 6.74
CA ASP A 75 18.46 -28.94 5.39
C ASP A 75 18.84 -27.47 5.18
N PRO A 76 19.86 -27.13 4.38
CA PRO A 76 20.35 -25.76 4.20
C PRO A 76 19.44 -24.89 3.32
N PHE A 77 18.42 -25.47 2.69
CA PHE A 77 17.56 -24.80 1.74
C PHE A 77 16.63 -23.71 2.34
N PRO A 78 16.10 -23.83 3.58
CA PRO A 78 15.34 -22.78 4.24
C PRO A 78 16.21 -21.57 4.58
N ALA A 79 17.34 -21.77 5.26
CA ALA A 79 18.32 -20.72 5.53
C ALA A 79 18.75 -19.94 4.28
N LEU A 80 19.06 -20.64 3.19
CA LEU A 80 19.45 -20.00 1.93
C LEU A 80 18.33 -19.12 1.36
N LYS A 81 17.07 -19.57 1.44
CA LYS A 81 15.91 -18.78 1.01
C LYS A 81 15.71 -17.54 1.88
N GLU A 82 15.88 -17.65 3.19
CA GLU A 82 15.77 -16.49 4.09
C GLU A 82 16.80 -15.41 3.77
N ILE A 83 18.06 -15.83 3.51
CA ILE A 83 19.15 -14.93 3.14
C ILE A 83 18.89 -14.24 1.79
N GLN A 84 18.23 -14.92 0.85
CA GLN A 84 17.87 -14.35 -0.46
C GLN A 84 16.66 -13.42 -0.40
N ASN A 85 15.62 -13.79 0.37
CA ASN A 85 14.37 -13.04 0.38
C ASN A 85 14.52 -11.65 1.00
N VAL A 86 15.27 -11.50 2.11
CA VAL A 86 15.33 -10.22 2.84
C VAL A 86 15.95 -9.08 2.00
N PRO A 87 17.10 -9.25 1.32
CA PRO A 87 17.65 -8.23 0.43
C PRO A 87 16.71 -7.91 -0.75
N GLU A 88 16.09 -8.94 -1.34
CA GLU A 88 15.16 -8.78 -2.43
C GLU A 88 13.96 -7.90 -2.03
N TRP A 89 13.40 -8.19 -0.85
CA TRP A 89 12.34 -7.37 -0.25
C TRP A 89 12.77 -5.94 -0.02
N ASN A 90 13.99 -5.70 0.47
CA ASN A 90 14.46 -4.33 0.71
C ASN A 90 14.53 -3.55 -0.61
N ILE A 91 15.07 -4.15 -1.67
CA ILE A 91 15.11 -3.53 -3.01
C ILE A 91 13.70 -3.24 -3.51
N PHE A 92 12.79 -4.20 -3.40
CA PHE A 92 11.40 -4.03 -3.82
C PHE A 92 10.68 -2.94 -3.03
N LEU A 93 10.80 -2.94 -1.71
CA LEU A 93 10.22 -1.93 -0.84
C LEU A 93 10.79 -0.54 -1.13
N ASP A 94 12.09 -0.43 -1.41
CA ASP A 94 12.70 0.84 -1.78
C ASP A 94 12.28 1.32 -3.17
N THR A 95 11.97 0.40 -4.09
CA THR A 95 11.44 0.71 -5.43
C THR A 95 10.01 1.26 -5.38
N ILE A 96 9.16 0.69 -4.51
CA ILE A 96 7.76 1.13 -4.34
C ILE A 96 7.60 2.23 -3.29
N LYS A 97 8.66 2.54 -2.52
CA LYS A 97 8.64 3.67 -1.60
C LYS A 97 8.64 4.95 -2.43
N THR A 98 7.53 5.68 -2.29
CA THR A 98 7.29 7.08 -2.66
C THR A 98 7.11 7.42 -4.15
N PRO A 99 5.91 7.90 -4.51
CA PRO A 99 5.73 9.29 -4.93
C PRO A 99 5.64 10.23 -3.71
N PRO A 100 6.03 11.51 -3.83
CA PRO A 100 5.68 12.54 -2.86
C PRO A 100 4.14 12.68 -2.85
N SER A 101 3.56 12.78 -1.64
CA SER A 101 2.11 12.82 -1.33
C SER A 101 1.29 11.61 -1.77
N GLY A 102 1.43 10.48 -1.07
CA GLY A 102 0.31 9.50 -0.99
C GLY A 102 -0.91 10.13 -0.31
N PRO A 103 -2.11 9.54 -0.42
CA PRO A 103 -3.32 10.12 0.14
C PRO A 103 -3.22 10.23 1.67
N ASP A 104 -3.77 11.30 2.24
CA ASP A 104 -3.84 11.47 3.69
C ASP A 104 -4.81 10.46 4.33
N TYR A 105 -5.84 10.08 3.57
CA TYR A 105 -6.90 9.18 4.02
C TYR A 105 -7.12 8.02 3.06
N LEU A 106 -7.45 6.86 3.63
CA LEU A 106 -7.95 5.70 2.90
C LEU A 106 -9.32 5.30 3.43
N PHE A 107 -10.12 4.72 2.55
CA PHE A 107 -11.51 4.40 2.80
C PHE A 107 -11.78 2.90 2.61
N ARG A 108 -12.71 2.36 3.38
CA ARG A 108 -13.20 0.98 3.20
C ARG A 108 -14.70 0.89 3.39
N ALA A 109 -15.37 0.29 2.40
CA ALA A 109 -16.75 -0.14 2.53
C ALA A 109 -16.79 -1.50 3.22
N HIS A 110 -17.42 -1.60 4.38
CA HIS A 110 -17.37 -2.82 5.19
C HIS A 110 -18.77 -3.29 5.61
N LYS A 111 -18.93 -4.62 5.69
CA LYS A 111 -20.07 -5.28 6.31
C LYS A 111 -19.59 -5.82 7.65
N HIS A 112 -20.31 -5.52 8.72
CA HIS A 112 -19.97 -5.90 10.09
C HIS A 112 -21.17 -6.57 10.75
N VAL A 113 -20.93 -7.68 11.45
CA VAL A 113 -21.94 -8.31 12.31
C VAL A 113 -21.63 -7.89 13.75
N GLY A 114 -22.55 -7.15 14.36
CA GLY A 114 -22.40 -6.63 15.72
C GLY A 114 -22.79 -5.16 15.86
N THR A 115 -22.90 -4.72 17.11
CA THR A 115 -23.26 -3.34 17.48
C THR A 115 -22.05 -2.46 17.82
N SER A 116 -20.85 -3.04 17.86
CA SER A 116 -19.59 -2.34 18.16
C SER A 116 -18.92 -1.80 16.90
N GLN A 117 -17.89 -0.97 17.08
CA GLN A 117 -17.00 -0.58 15.99
C GLN A 117 -16.30 -1.82 15.40
N PRO A 118 -16.20 -1.94 14.06
CA PRO A 118 -15.53 -3.08 13.43
C PRO A 118 -14.01 -3.06 13.65
N ILE A 119 -13.44 -4.26 13.80
CA ILE A 119 -11.98 -4.48 13.83
C ILE A 119 -11.54 -4.88 12.41
N PHE A 120 -10.50 -4.21 11.91
CA PHE A 120 -10.02 -4.38 10.53
C PHE A 120 -8.74 -5.20 10.47
N VAL A 121 -8.88 -6.52 10.62
CA VAL A 121 -7.79 -7.48 10.46
C VAL A 121 -7.97 -8.32 9.19
N SER A 122 -6.86 -8.72 8.58
CA SER A 122 -6.91 -9.65 7.45
C SER A 122 -7.38 -11.04 7.90
N GLU A 123 -7.97 -11.84 7.01
CA GLU A 123 -8.56 -13.13 7.42
C GLU A 123 -7.51 -14.18 7.82
N LEU A 124 -6.25 -13.98 7.42
CA LEU A 124 -5.12 -14.80 7.83
C LEU A 124 -4.33 -14.18 9.00
N ASN A 125 -4.54 -12.90 9.31
CA ASN A 125 -3.86 -12.16 10.37
C ASN A 125 -2.34 -12.35 10.40
N ILE A 126 -1.72 -12.31 9.22
CA ILE A 126 -0.27 -12.44 9.06
C ILE A 126 0.33 -11.02 9.11
N PRO A 127 1.21 -10.70 10.06
CA PRO A 127 1.90 -9.41 10.10
C PRO A 127 2.86 -9.28 8.92
N PHE A 128 3.11 -8.05 8.47
CA PHE A 128 4.18 -7.77 7.51
C PHE A 128 5.45 -7.36 8.23
N ASP A 129 6.13 -8.32 8.84
CA ASP A 129 7.35 -8.10 9.63
C ASP A 129 8.60 -8.73 8.97
N LEU A 130 9.69 -8.82 9.72
CA LEU A 130 10.92 -9.47 9.23
C LEU A 130 10.74 -10.97 9.01
N GLU A 131 9.95 -11.65 9.84
CA GLU A 131 9.70 -13.09 9.72
C GLU A 131 8.90 -13.41 8.46
N PHE A 132 7.91 -12.58 8.13
CA PHE A 132 7.22 -12.68 6.85
C PHE A 132 8.20 -12.55 5.68
N ARG A 133 9.07 -11.53 5.70
CA ARG A 133 10.03 -11.28 4.62
C ARG A 133 11.13 -12.33 4.52
N ARG A 134 11.42 -13.06 5.60
CA ARG A 134 12.29 -14.25 5.58
C ARG A 134 11.59 -15.44 4.94
N ALA A 135 10.34 -15.70 5.34
CA ALA A 135 9.60 -16.89 4.96
C ALA A 135 9.00 -16.84 3.54
N PHE A 136 8.64 -15.67 3.03
CA PHE A 136 7.92 -15.50 1.76
C PHE A 136 8.73 -14.69 0.76
N SER A 137 8.83 -15.16 -0.49
CA SER A 137 9.42 -14.39 -1.59
C SER A 137 8.42 -13.34 -2.14
N ILE A 138 8.94 -12.39 -2.92
CA ILE A 138 8.11 -11.41 -3.65
C ILE A 138 7.12 -12.12 -4.59
N ASP A 139 7.56 -13.18 -5.28
CA ASP A 139 6.69 -13.93 -6.18
C ASP A 139 5.51 -14.54 -5.44
N LYS A 140 5.76 -15.07 -4.24
CA LYS A 140 4.71 -15.63 -3.40
C LYS A 140 3.76 -14.53 -2.92
N PHE A 141 4.27 -13.35 -2.57
CA PHE A 141 3.45 -12.18 -2.27
C PHE A 141 2.58 -11.77 -3.46
N ALA A 142 3.14 -11.67 -4.67
CA ALA A 142 2.42 -11.31 -5.88
C ALA A 142 1.28 -12.30 -6.18
N VAL A 143 1.54 -13.61 -6.03
CA VAL A 143 0.50 -14.64 -6.16
C VAL A 143 -0.61 -14.46 -5.12
N LEU A 144 -0.27 -14.17 -3.86
CA LEU A 144 -1.26 -13.90 -2.81
C LEU A 144 -2.07 -12.62 -3.11
N LEU A 145 -1.43 -11.58 -3.64
CA LEU A 145 -2.07 -10.34 -4.04
C LEU A 145 -3.03 -10.57 -5.21
N ASN A 146 -2.62 -11.28 -6.26
CA ASN A 146 -3.51 -11.64 -7.37
C ASN A 146 -4.73 -12.44 -6.87
N LYS A 147 -4.52 -13.38 -5.93
CA LYS A 147 -5.61 -14.12 -5.29
C LYS A 147 -6.57 -13.20 -4.54
N HIS A 148 -6.05 -12.16 -3.88
CA HIS A 148 -6.87 -11.16 -3.20
C HIS A 148 -7.67 -10.29 -4.16
N LEU A 149 -7.03 -9.76 -5.20
CA LEU A 149 -7.69 -8.91 -6.20
C LEU A 149 -8.79 -9.64 -6.98
N THR A 150 -8.62 -10.95 -7.19
CA THR A 150 -9.60 -11.80 -7.89
C THR A 150 -10.61 -12.48 -6.97
N LYS A 151 -10.45 -12.31 -5.64
CA LYS A 151 -11.24 -12.99 -4.60
C LYS A 151 -12.74 -12.92 -4.87
N SER A 152 -13.31 -11.73 -4.98
CA SER A 152 -14.76 -11.54 -5.12
C SER A 152 -15.34 -12.30 -6.31
N LYS A 153 -14.61 -12.38 -7.43
CA LYS A 153 -15.03 -13.15 -8.60
C LYS A 153 -14.96 -14.64 -8.35
N THR A 154 -13.82 -15.12 -7.83
CA THR A 154 -13.63 -16.54 -7.56
C THR A 154 -14.61 -17.06 -6.53
N GLU A 155 -14.89 -16.31 -5.46
CA GLU A 155 -15.89 -16.68 -4.45
C GLU A 155 -17.30 -16.75 -5.05
N ARG A 156 -17.67 -15.84 -5.98
CA ARG A 156 -18.96 -15.93 -6.69
C ARG A 156 -19.07 -17.16 -7.58
N THR A 157 -18.00 -17.52 -8.29
CA THR A 157 -17.99 -18.66 -9.20
C THR A 157 -17.95 -20.00 -8.46
N THR A 158 -17.13 -20.10 -7.41
CA THR A 158 -16.87 -21.36 -6.69
C THR A 158 -17.75 -21.55 -5.46
N ARG A 159 -18.33 -20.46 -4.93
CA ARG A 159 -19.01 -20.39 -3.61
C ARG A 159 -18.11 -20.73 -2.42
N GLU A 160 -16.79 -20.82 -2.62
CA GLU A 160 -15.83 -21.05 -1.56
C GLU A 160 -15.27 -19.73 -1.05
N LYS A 161 -15.13 -19.60 0.28
CA LYS A 161 -14.55 -18.41 0.89
C LYS A 161 -13.03 -18.43 0.78
N ILE A 162 -12.45 -17.37 0.22
CA ILE A 162 -11.02 -17.21 0.04
C ILE A 162 -10.46 -16.30 1.14
N LYS A 163 -9.58 -16.87 1.95
CA LYS A 163 -8.83 -16.12 2.97
C LYS A 163 -7.56 -15.54 2.37
N THR A 164 -7.25 -14.30 2.75
CA THR A 164 -6.09 -13.55 2.26
C THR A 164 -5.42 -12.78 3.40
N PRO A 165 -4.12 -12.45 3.29
CA PRO A 165 -3.43 -11.66 4.32
C PRO A 165 -3.65 -10.15 4.15
N PHE A 166 -4.50 -9.73 3.21
CA PHE A 166 -4.69 -8.33 2.83
C PHE A 166 -6.06 -7.79 3.24
N VAL A 167 -6.10 -6.48 3.49
CA VAL A 167 -7.32 -5.71 3.66
C VAL A 167 -7.37 -4.66 2.55
N SER A 168 -8.34 -4.77 1.64
CA SER A 168 -8.65 -3.76 0.61
C SER A 168 -8.99 -2.38 1.19
N LEU A 169 -8.42 -1.35 0.61
CA LEU A 169 -8.62 0.06 0.91
C LEU A 169 -8.68 0.82 -0.42
N SER A 170 -9.29 2.00 -0.44
CA SER A 170 -9.29 2.88 -1.62
C SER A 170 -9.02 4.32 -1.20
N SER A 171 -8.30 5.07 -2.02
CA SER A 171 -8.19 6.52 -1.91
C SER A 171 -9.47 7.25 -2.34
N SER A 172 -10.33 6.58 -3.13
CA SER A 172 -11.53 7.17 -3.68
C SER A 172 -12.71 7.08 -2.70
N LEU A 173 -13.03 8.21 -2.08
CA LEU A 173 -14.18 8.34 -1.18
C LEU A 173 -15.49 7.98 -1.90
N HIS A 174 -15.72 8.56 -3.08
CA HIS A 174 -16.96 8.37 -3.83
C HIS A 174 -17.17 6.92 -4.29
N TRP A 175 -16.10 6.25 -4.74
CA TRP A 175 -16.14 4.81 -5.07
C TRP A 175 -16.47 3.96 -3.85
N THR A 176 -15.89 4.31 -2.70
CA THR A 176 -16.09 3.57 -1.46
C THR A 176 -17.51 3.75 -0.94
N ILE A 177 -18.08 4.96 -0.98
CA ILE A 177 -19.48 5.20 -0.63
C ILE A 177 -20.40 4.40 -1.56
N HIS A 178 -20.14 4.41 -2.87
CA HIS A 178 -20.90 3.60 -3.82
C HIS A 178 -20.90 2.11 -3.47
N THR A 179 -19.71 1.58 -3.16
CA THR A 179 -19.52 0.18 -2.75
C THR A 179 -20.23 -0.13 -1.43
N ALA A 180 -20.24 0.80 -0.47
CA ALA A 180 -20.99 0.63 0.78
C ALA A 180 -22.50 0.55 0.50
N GLY A 181 -23.02 1.38 -0.41
CA GLY A 181 -24.42 1.33 -0.83
C GLY A 181 -24.82 0.01 -1.49
N GLN A 182 -23.96 -0.54 -2.35
CA GLN A 182 -24.16 -1.87 -2.93
C GLN A 182 -24.18 -2.95 -1.85
N LYS A 183 -23.19 -2.94 -0.94
CA LYS A 183 -23.12 -3.88 0.17
C LYS A 183 -24.33 -3.81 1.10
N TRP A 184 -24.88 -2.61 1.32
CA TRP A 184 -26.08 -2.42 2.12
C TRP A 184 -27.31 -3.08 1.51
N LYS A 185 -27.45 -3.08 0.18
CA LYS A 185 -28.57 -3.77 -0.49
C LYS A 185 -28.46 -5.28 -0.40
N ASP A 186 -27.24 -5.79 -0.46
CA ASP A 186 -26.94 -7.21 -0.42
C ASP A 186 -26.71 -7.73 1.01
N ARG A 187 -27.08 -6.97 2.03
CA ARG A 187 -26.81 -7.32 3.44
C ARG A 187 -27.85 -8.24 4.03
N ASP A 188 -27.42 -9.05 4.98
CA ASP A 188 -28.35 -9.78 5.86
C ASP A 188 -28.91 -8.85 6.94
N ALA A 189 -30.07 -9.19 7.52
CA ALA A 189 -30.77 -8.33 8.48
C ALA A 189 -29.94 -8.00 9.75
N GLU A 190 -28.96 -8.85 10.08
CA GLU A 190 -28.07 -8.70 11.24
C GLU A 190 -26.77 -7.95 10.91
N GLU A 191 -26.52 -7.64 9.63
CA GLU A 191 -25.32 -6.94 9.19
C GLU A 191 -25.52 -5.43 9.19
N ALA A 192 -24.60 -4.72 9.84
CA ALA A 192 -24.38 -3.30 9.64
C ALA A 192 -23.45 -3.08 8.43
N VAL A 193 -23.69 -2.03 7.64
CA VAL A 193 -22.80 -1.62 6.55
C VAL A 193 -22.42 -0.17 6.75
N GLY A 194 -21.22 0.20 6.34
CA GLY A 194 -20.75 1.56 6.50
C GLY A 194 -19.43 1.83 5.82
N LEU A 195 -18.97 3.04 6.05
CA LEU A 195 -17.73 3.62 5.56
C LEU A 195 -16.72 3.74 6.72
N ALA A 196 -15.59 3.07 6.58
CA ALA A 196 -14.45 3.28 7.46
C ALA A 196 -13.48 4.28 6.82
N ILE A 197 -12.96 5.19 7.63
CA ILE A 197 -12.02 6.24 7.23
C ILE A 197 -10.74 6.05 8.04
N PHE A 198 -9.60 5.92 7.37
CA PHE A 198 -8.32 5.69 8.00
C PHE A 198 -7.34 6.82 7.71
N ASP A 199 -6.58 7.21 8.72
CA ASP A 199 -5.46 8.15 8.61
C ASP A 199 -4.20 7.37 8.22
N VAL A 200 -3.71 7.63 7.00
CA VAL A 200 -2.58 6.88 6.43
C VAL A 200 -1.30 7.12 7.22
N LYS A 201 -1.09 8.33 7.74
CA LYS A 201 0.09 8.66 8.53
C LYS A 201 0.10 7.85 9.83
N LYS A 202 -1.04 7.74 10.52
CA LYS A 202 -1.15 6.92 11.74
C LYS A 202 -1.02 5.44 11.45
N MET A 203 -1.65 4.94 10.39
CA MET A 203 -1.49 3.54 10.00
C MET A 203 -0.03 3.16 9.72
N ARG A 204 0.74 4.06 9.08
CA ARG A 204 2.17 3.85 8.79
C ARG A 204 3.08 3.91 10.03
N GLN A 205 2.61 4.47 11.14
CA GLN A 205 3.35 4.49 12.41
C GLN A 205 3.28 3.15 13.14
N THR A 206 2.36 2.26 12.75
CA THR A 206 2.20 0.94 13.33
C THR A 206 3.21 -0.03 12.71
N SER A 207 4.03 -0.67 13.55
CA SER A 207 5.17 -1.49 13.10
C SER A 207 4.81 -2.82 12.44
N ASP A 208 3.57 -3.32 12.61
CA ASP A 208 3.10 -4.60 12.09
C ASP A 208 2.28 -4.47 10.78
N THR A 209 2.07 -3.23 10.31
CA THR A 209 1.20 -2.92 9.19
C THR A 209 1.97 -2.23 8.08
N THR A 210 1.83 -2.72 6.85
CA THR A 210 2.35 -2.04 5.66
C THR A 210 1.23 -1.83 4.66
N ILE A 211 1.18 -0.62 4.09
CA ILE A 211 0.20 -0.22 3.07
C ILE A 211 0.91 -0.20 1.73
N PHE A 212 0.34 -0.91 0.76
CA PHE A 212 0.80 -0.94 -0.62
C PHE A 212 -0.25 -0.28 -1.50
N ARG A 213 0.17 0.67 -2.34
CA ARG A 213 -0.62 1.04 -3.51
C ARG A 213 -0.43 -0.05 -4.56
N VAL A 214 -1.52 -0.63 -5.04
CA VAL A 214 -1.45 -1.82 -5.90
C VAL A 214 -0.85 -1.47 -7.27
N SER A 215 -1.05 -0.26 -7.79
CA SER A 215 -0.41 0.21 -9.02
C SER A 215 1.11 0.15 -8.94
N ASP A 216 1.68 0.64 -7.85
CA ASP A 216 3.13 0.77 -7.67
C ASP A 216 3.76 -0.63 -7.55
N VAL A 217 3.06 -1.55 -6.86
CA VAL A 217 3.43 -2.97 -6.82
C VAL A 217 3.42 -3.59 -8.22
N ILE A 218 2.36 -3.38 -9.01
CA ILE A 218 2.25 -3.93 -10.36
C ILE A 218 3.33 -3.36 -11.28
N GLU A 219 3.61 -2.06 -11.20
CA GLU A 219 4.65 -1.39 -11.97
C GLU A 219 6.03 -1.95 -11.62
N SER A 220 6.36 -2.04 -10.33
CA SER A 220 7.62 -2.62 -9.86
C SER A 220 7.76 -4.08 -10.31
N LEU A 221 6.74 -4.92 -10.15
CA LEU A 221 6.77 -6.31 -10.61
C LEU A 221 6.97 -6.41 -12.13
N THR A 222 6.33 -5.53 -12.90
CA THR A 222 6.44 -5.49 -14.36
C THR A 222 7.86 -5.11 -14.78
N SER A 223 8.47 -4.11 -14.15
CA SER A 223 9.85 -3.69 -14.42
C SER A 223 10.88 -4.80 -14.16
N GLN A 224 10.56 -5.72 -13.24
CA GLN A 224 11.38 -6.87 -12.87
C GLN A 224 11.07 -8.15 -13.68
N GLY A 225 10.24 -8.06 -14.74
CA GLY A 225 9.86 -9.20 -15.57
C GLY A 225 8.87 -10.17 -14.90
N ARG A 226 8.22 -9.76 -13.81
CA ARG A 226 7.29 -10.57 -12.99
C ARG A 226 5.85 -10.10 -13.08
N GLY A 227 5.55 -9.22 -14.03
CA GLY A 227 4.22 -8.65 -14.21
C GLY A 227 3.12 -9.71 -14.45
N ASP A 228 3.47 -10.87 -14.99
CA ASP A 228 2.52 -11.95 -15.31
C ASP A 228 2.00 -12.71 -14.08
N LEU A 229 2.62 -12.52 -12.91
CA LEU A 229 2.11 -13.06 -11.64
C LEU A 229 0.78 -12.42 -11.23
N ILE A 230 0.47 -11.23 -11.75
CA ILE A 230 -0.83 -10.57 -11.59
C ILE A 230 -1.59 -10.69 -12.91
N SER A 231 -2.76 -11.29 -12.87
CA SER A 231 -3.61 -11.47 -14.06
C SER A 231 -4.03 -10.12 -14.66
N GLY A 232 -4.21 -10.05 -15.99
CA GLY A 232 -4.65 -8.82 -16.66
C GLY A 232 -5.98 -8.28 -16.12
N GLU A 233 -6.91 -9.17 -15.75
CA GLU A 233 -8.17 -8.80 -15.10
C GLU A 233 -7.93 -8.13 -13.73
N ALA A 234 -7.05 -8.69 -12.90
CA ALA A 234 -6.70 -8.10 -11.61
C ALA A 234 -6.04 -6.73 -11.76
N LYS A 235 -5.20 -6.55 -12.79
CA LYS A 235 -4.58 -5.25 -13.10
C LYS A 235 -5.63 -4.19 -13.45
N VAL A 236 -6.58 -4.54 -14.34
CA VAL A 236 -7.67 -3.64 -14.74
C VAL A 236 -8.55 -3.30 -13.54
N TRP A 237 -8.90 -4.30 -12.72
CA TRP A 237 -9.68 -4.09 -11.51
C TRP A 237 -8.99 -3.13 -10.53
N ALA A 238 -7.72 -3.39 -10.21
CA ALA A 238 -6.94 -2.56 -9.28
C ALA A 238 -6.79 -1.12 -9.78
N GLY A 239 -6.52 -0.94 -11.08
CA GLY A 239 -6.39 0.39 -11.69
C GLY A 239 -7.68 1.20 -11.64
N ASN A 240 -8.83 0.57 -11.86
CA ASN A 240 -10.13 1.25 -11.83
C ASN A 240 -10.54 1.73 -10.43
N CYS A 241 -9.99 1.13 -9.37
CA CYS A 241 -10.39 1.42 -7.98
C CYS A 241 -9.37 2.31 -7.23
N ASP A 242 -8.25 2.66 -7.89
CA ASP A 242 -7.02 3.13 -7.23
C ASP A 242 -6.76 2.35 -5.94
N GLU A 243 -6.68 1.03 -6.08
CA GLU A 243 -6.71 0.10 -4.96
C GLU A 243 -5.44 0.20 -4.11
N TYR A 244 -5.65 0.23 -2.79
CA TYR A 244 -4.61 0.05 -1.78
C TYR A 244 -4.91 -1.25 -1.03
N VAL A 245 -3.86 -1.92 -0.56
CA VAL A 245 -3.99 -3.05 0.35
C VAL A 245 -3.13 -2.80 1.57
N SER A 246 -3.67 -3.05 2.76
CA SER A 246 -2.84 -3.21 3.95
C SER A 246 -2.57 -4.69 4.19
N MET A 247 -1.34 -5.00 4.60
CA MET A 247 -0.95 -6.29 5.12
C MET A 247 -0.54 -6.11 6.59
N GLY A 248 -0.98 -7.02 7.46
CA GLY A 248 -1.03 -6.79 8.91
C GLY A 248 -2.41 -6.35 9.39
N GLY A 249 -2.54 -6.09 10.69
CA GLY A 249 -3.79 -5.67 11.32
C GLY A 249 -3.90 -4.14 11.40
N ILE A 250 -4.97 -3.55 10.87
CA ILE A 250 -5.18 -2.11 11.02
C ILE A 250 -5.60 -1.83 12.46
N HIS A 251 -4.70 -1.22 13.23
CA HIS A 251 -4.96 -0.80 14.61
C HIS A 251 -6.01 0.31 14.68
N ASP A 252 -6.75 0.35 15.78
CA ASP A 252 -7.80 1.35 16.04
C ASP A 252 -7.26 2.79 16.00
N SER A 253 -5.97 2.99 16.30
CA SER A 253 -5.32 4.30 16.21
C SER A 253 -5.32 4.88 14.78
N GLY A 254 -5.34 4.03 13.76
CA GLY A 254 -5.44 4.42 12.36
C GLY A 254 -6.86 4.72 11.90
N LEU A 255 -7.87 4.18 12.59
CA LEU A 255 -9.28 4.40 12.26
C LEU A 255 -9.74 5.76 12.79
N VAL A 256 -9.99 6.68 11.88
CA VAL A 256 -10.50 8.02 12.19
C VAL A 256 -11.97 7.95 12.55
N ARG A 257 -12.74 7.22 11.75
CA ARG A 257 -14.18 7.06 11.98
C ARG A 257 -14.77 5.86 11.23
N TRP A 258 -15.78 5.27 11.85
CA TRP A 258 -16.75 4.39 11.23
C TRP A 258 -18.09 5.14 11.09
N VAL A 259 -18.62 5.24 9.87
CA VAL A 259 -19.91 5.90 9.58
C VAL A 259 -20.88 4.87 9.05
N LEU A 260 -22.01 4.68 9.74
CA LEU A 260 -23.04 3.76 9.30
C LEU A 260 -23.71 4.23 8.01
N TRP A 261 -24.13 3.28 7.18
CA TRP A 261 -24.80 3.57 5.92
C TRP A 261 -26.09 4.34 6.13
N GLU A 262 -26.84 4.05 7.19
CA GLU A 262 -28.07 4.74 7.56
C GLU A 262 -27.81 6.23 7.84
N GLU A 263 -26.70 6.56 8.51
CA GLU A 263 -26.30 7.96 8.74
C GLU A 263 -25.98 8.66 7.42
N LEU A 264 -25.22 7.99 6.54
CA LEU A 264 -24.84 8.54 5.23
C LEU A 264 -26.04 8.74 4.31
N TYR A 265 -26.93 7.75 4.24
CA TYR A 265 -28.07 7.74 3.33
C TYR A 265 -29.20 8.65 3.82
N SER A 266 -29.50 8.64 5.11
CA SER A 266 -30.48 9.54 5.72
C SER A 266 -29.94 10.95 5.96
N SER A 267 -28.72 11.25 5.50
CA SER A 267 -28.14 12.59 5.59
C SER A 267 -29.12 13.63 5.03
N PRO A 268 -29.37 14.73 5.78
CA PRO A 268 -30.28 15.79 5.35
C PRO A 268 -29.84 16.45 4.04
N ALA A 269 -28.56 16.29 3.66
CA ALA A 269 -28.00 16.75 2.40
C ALA A 269 -28.56 16.06 1.15
N LYS A 270 -29.13 14.85 1.26
CA LYS A 270 -29.71 14.10 0.12
C LYS A 270 -28.83 14.11 -1.15
N ILE A 271 -27.51 13.94 -0.98
CA ILE A 271 -26.55 13.86 -2.09
C ILE A 271 -26.59 12.48 -2.76
N LEU A 272 -26.93 11.45 -2.00
CA LEU A 272 -27.01 10.08 -2.51
C LEU A 272 -28.39 9.83 -3.12
N SER A 273 -28.41 9.45 -4.40
CA SER A 273 -29.65 9.12 -5.12
C SER A 273 -29.87 7.61 -5.24
N ASP A 274 -31.11 7.20 -5.51
CA ASP A 274 -31.43 5.79 -5.76
C ASP A 274 -30.61 5.17 -6.91
N CYS A 275 -30.33 5.97 -7.96
CA CYS A 275 -29.52 5.55 -9.10
C CYS A 275 -28.08 5.26 -8.68
N PHE A 276 -27.50 6.09 -7.81
CA PHE A 276 -26.16 5.88 -7.25
C PHE A 276 -26.05 4.52 -6.59
N LEU A 277 -27.09 4.09 -5.88
CA LEU A 277 -27.09 2.81 -5.18
C LEU A 277 -27.44 1.61 -6.05
N LYS A 278 -28.03 1.80 -7.24
CA LYS A 278 -28.43 0.69 -8.12
C LYS A 278 -27.33 0.35 -9.13
N ALA A 279 -26.48 1.30 -9.49
CA ALA A 279 -25.45 1.09 -10.48
C ALA A 279 -24.38 0.10 -10.00
N TYR A 280 -23.97 -0.84 -10.86
CA TYR A 280 -22.96 -1.83 -10.52
C TYR A 280 -21.52 -1.35 -10.79
N THR A 281 -21.37 -0.15 -11.37
CA THR A 281 -20.10 0.58 -11.54
C THR A 281 -20.36 2.10 -11.54
N LEU A 282 -19.35 2.92 -11.26
CA LEU A 282 -19.45 4.39 -11.38
C LEU A 282 -19.75 4.83 -12.82
N GLY A 283 -19.21 4.13 -13.81
CA GLY A 283 -19.49 4.41 -15.22
C GLY A 283 -20.99 4.23 -15.53
N LYS A 284 -21.63 3.22 -14.95
CA LYS A 284 -23.08 3.00 -15.10
C LYS A 284 -23.90 4.00 -14.33
N TYR A 285 -23.44 4.41 -13.15
CA TYR A 285 -24.08 5.48 -12.40
C TYR A 285 -24.16 6.76 -13.24
N ARG A 286 -23.05 7.20 -13.84
CA ARG A 286 -23.01 8.39 -14.70
C ARG A 286 -23.97 8.30 -15.89
N GLN A 287 -24.17 7.10 -16.46
CA GLN A 287 -25.11 6.90 -17.57
C GLN A 287 -26.59 6.99 -17.15
N TRP A 288 -26.91 6.67 -15.90
CA TRP A 288 -28.30 6.66 -15.39
C TRP A 288 -28.68 7.91 -14.62
N MET A 289 -27.67 8.67 -14.21
CA MET A 289 -27.84 9.91 -13.50
C MET A 289 -28.51 10.93 -14.43
N GLN A 290 -29.56 11.58 -13.91
CA GLN A 290 -30.18 12.74 -14.54
C GLN A 290 -29.76 13.97 -13.74
N GLU A 291 -29.24 14.96 -14.45
CA GLU A 291 -28.80 16.20 -13.84
C GLU A 291 -29.99 17.00 -13.31
N GLN A 292 -29.78 17.63 -12.17
CA GLN A 292 -30.75 18.49 -11.52
C GLN A 292 -30.21 19.90 -11.49
N GLN A 293 -31.01 20.85 -11.96
CA GLN A 293 -30.73 22.27 -11.75
C GLN A 293 -31.07 22.64 -10.32
N VAL A 294 -30.04 23.00 -9.56
CA VAL A 294 -30.14 23.37 -8.15
C VAL A 294 -29.33 24.64 -7.96
N GLU A 295 -29.87 25.59 -7.20
CA GLU A 295 -29.13 26.82 -6.88
C GLU A 295 -27.80 26.50 -6.19
N LEU A 296 -26.76 27.27 -6.54
CA LEU A 296 -25.40 27.11 -6.04
C LEU A 296 -25.34 26.97 -4.51
N GLU A 297 -26.05 27.84 -3.80
CA GLU A 297 -26.08 27.85 -2.34
C GLU A 297 -26.66 26.55 -1.76
N ASN A 298 -27.68 25.98 -2.40
CA ASN A 298 -28.26 24.70 -1.99
C ASN A 298 -27.29 23.55 -2.26
N ILE A 299 -26.58 23.54 -3.40
CA ILE A 299 -25.50 22.57 -3.67
C ILE A 299 -24.45 22.63 -2.56
N CYS A 300 -23.96 23.83 -2.23
CA CYS A 300 -22.93 24.03 -1.21
C CYS A 300 -23.40 23.53 0.17
N GLN A 301 -24.64 23.86 0.57
CA GLN A 301 -25.22 23.40 1.83
C GLN A 301 -25.33 21.87 1.90
N ARG A 302 -25.67 21.21 0.80
CA ARG A 302 -25.70 19.74 0.72
C ARG A 302 -24.29 19.16 0.86
N ILE A 303 -23.31 19.71 0.14
CA ILE A 303 -21.91 19.23 0.20
C ILE A 303 -21.38 19.36 1.63
N VAL A 304 -21.54 20.52 2.26
CA VAL A 304 -21.13 20.78 3.64
C VAL A 304 -21.90 19.88 4.62
N GLY A 305 -23.20 19.70 4.42
CA GLY A 305 -24.03 18.82 5.25
C GLY A 305 -23.58 17.37 5.19
N PHE A 306 -23.25 16.87 4.00
CA PHE A 306 -22.73 15.52 3.81
C PHE A 306 -21.32 15.37 4.39
N ALA A 307 -20.43 16.35 4.18
CA ALA A 307 -19.12 16.39 4.80
C ALA A 307 -19.20 16.35 6.34
N LYS A 308 -20.15 17.07 6.95
CA LYS A 308 -20.42 17.01 8.39
C LYS A 308 -20.87 15.63 8.85
N VAL A 309 -21.73 14.96 8.07
CA VAL A 309 -22.13 13.58 8.39
C VAL A 309 -20.96 12.63 8.32
N ILE A 310 -19.96 12.85 7.45
CA ILE A 310 -18.73 12.02 7.35
C ILE A 310 -17.69 12.40 8.41
N ALA A 311 -17.57 13.69 8.76
CA ALA A 311 -16.64 14.19 9.77
C ALA A 311 -17.09 13.90 11.20
N GLY A 312 -18.40 14.01 11.47
CA GLY A 312 -18.99 13.82 12.78
C GLY A 312 -18.56 14.95 13.71
N PRO A 313 -18.01 14.67 14.91
CA PRO A 313 -17.54 15.72 15.82
C PRO A 313 -16.19 16.34 15.41
N ARG A 314 -15.54 15.83 14.36
CA ARG A 314 -14.20 16.24 13.91
C ARG A 314 -14.27 17.40 12.91
N ASP A 315 -14.51 18.61 13.41
CA ASP A 315 -14.56 19.82 12.58
C ASP A 315 -13.26 20.05 11.80
N ASP A 316 -12.11 19.58 12.33
CA ASP A 316 -10.79 19.66 11.70
C ASP A 316 -10.69 18.90 10.37
N LEU A 317 -11.61 17.96 10.09
CA LEU A 317 -11.63 17.16 8.86
C LEU A 317 -12.52 17.75 7.76
N LEU A 318 -13.35 18.75 8.07
CA LEU A 318 -14.41 19.20 7.18
C LEU A 318 -13.88 19.69 5.83
N SER A 319 -12.87 20.55 5.84
CA SER A 319 -12.31 21.11 4.60
C SER A 319 -11.74 20.04 3.69
N THR A 320 -10.96 19.09 4.24
CA THR A 320 -10.41 17.98 3.46
C THR A 320 -11.51 17.06 2.92
N LEU A 321 -12.55 16.78 3.70
CA LEU A 321 -13.67 15.96 3.24
C LEU A 321 -14.48 16.64 2.14
N ILE A 322 -14.65 17.97 2.18
CA ILE A 322 -15.29 18.73 1.10
C ILE A 322 -14.51 18.56 -0.20
N GLU A 323 -13.18 18.69 -0.15
CA GLU A 323 -12.34 18.50 -1.35
C GLU A 323 -12.48 17.09 -1.92
N LEU A 324 -12.45 16.05 -1.07
CA LEU A 324 -12.63 14.66 -1.50
C LEU A 324 -14.04 14.36 -2.04
N ILE A 325 -15.07 15.03 -1.52
CA ILE A 325 -16.43 14.92 -2.06
C ILE A 325 -16.51 15.59 -3.44
N LEU A 326 -15.84 16.73 -3.63
CA LEU A 326 -15.89 17.49 -4.88
C LEU A 326 -14.94 16.96 -5.96
N GLU A 327 -13.93 16.17 -5.60
CA GLU A 327 -12.94 15.56 -6.52
C GLU A 327 -13.53 14.90 -7.77
N PRO A 328 -14.58 14.05 -7.72
CA PRO A 328 -15.17 13.46 -8.92
C PRO A 328 -15.91 14.46 -9.82
N GLY A 329 -16.00 15.73 -9.42
CA GLY A 329 -16.79 16.79 -10.03
C GLY A 329 -18.23 16.79 -9.52
N ILE A 330 -18.83 17.97 -9.42
CA ILE A 330 -20.22 18.16 -8.96
C ILE A 330 -21.27 17.45 -9.83
N GLN A 331 -21.05 17.35 -11.14
CA GLN A 331 -21.91 16.61 -12.06
C GLN A 331 -21.98 15.13 -11.69
N PHE A 332 -20.93 14.59 -11.08
CA PHE A 332 -20.98 13.23 -10.56
C PHE A 332 -22.15 13.06 -9.59
N TRP A 333 -22.41 14.03 -8.71
CA TRP A 333 -23.51 14.00 -7.75
C TRP A 333 -24.87 14.35 -8.36
N GLY A 334 -24.91 14.60 -9.67
CA GLY A 334 -26.11 14.94 -10.43
C GLY A 334 -26.57 16.38 -10.30
N PHE A 335 -25.63 17.29 -10.02
CA PHE A 335 -25.88 18.72 -10.03
C PHE A 335 -25.35 19.37 -11.30
N GLU A 336 -26.18 20.19 -11.93
CA GLU A 336 -25.78 21.10 -13.01
C GLU A 336 -25.50 22.49 -12.41
N THR A 337 -24.39 23.12 -12.79
CA THR A 337 -24.08 24.51 -12.44
C THR A 337 -23.17 25.13 -13.50
N GLU A 338 -23.15 26.45 -13.57
CA GLU A 338 -22.35 27.22 -14.54
C GLU A 338 -20.86 27.33 -14.15
N SER A 339 -20.50 27.15 -12.86
CA SER A 339 -19.11 27.15 -12.38
C SER A 339 -18.88 26.14 -11.24
N SER A 340 -18.09 25.10 -11.50
CA SER A 340 -17.70 24.11 -10.49
C SER A 340 -16.68 24.63 -9.49
N GLU A 341 -15.86 25.60 -9.87
CA GLU A 341 -14.89 26.26 -8.99
C GLU A 341 -15.61 27.08 -7.91
N ASP A 342 -16.70 27.75 -8.27
CA ASP A 342 -17.51 28.56 -7.34
C ASP A 342 -18.13 27.70 -6.22
N VAL A 343 -18.48 26.43 -6.52
CA VAL A 343 -19.01 25.50 -5.51
C VAL A 343 -17.97 25.22 -4.43
N ARG A 344 -16.71 25.01 -4.82
CA ARG A 344 -15.63 24.71 -3.87
C ARG A 344 -15.41 25.89 -2.94
N ASP A 345 -15.19 27.07 -3.51
CA ASP A 345 -14.87 28.26 -2.73
C ASP A 345 -16.02 28.66 -1.80
N ARG A 346 -17.26 28.57 -2.30
CA ARG A 346 -18.45 28.87 -1.49
C ARG A 346 -18.68 27.83 -0.40
N ALA A 347 -18.50 26.54 -0.66
CA ALA A 347 -18.61 25.50 0.37
C ALA A 347 -17.58 25.67 1.49
N LEU A 348 -16.33 26.02 1.14
CA LEU A 348 -15.28 26.31 2.12
C LEU A 348 -15.57 27.59 2.91
N ALA A 349 -16.08 28.63 2.25
CA ALA A 349 -16.51 29.86 2.92
C ALA A 349 -17.62 29.59 3.95
N LEU A 350 -18.62 28.78 3.62
CA LEU A 350 -19.68 28.37 4.55
C LEU A 350 -19.13 27.66 5.79
N VAL A 351 -18.12 26.79 5.65
CA VAL A 351 -17.47 26.14 6.81
C VAL A 351 -16.77 27.17 7.70
N ASN A 352 -16.10 28.15 7.12
CA ASN A 352 -15.44 29.22 7.87
C ASN A 352 -16.46 30.11 8.61
N GLU A 353 -17.55 30.50 7.95
CA GLU A 353 -18.65 31.26 8.56
C GLU A 353 -19.26 30.51 9.77
N LEU A 354 -19.51 29.21 9.62
CA LEU A 354 -20.02 28.36 10.70
C LEU A 354 -19.03 28.22 11.87
N THR A 355 -17.73 28.12 11.56
CA THR A 355 -16.67 28.04 12.59
C THR A 355 -16.59 29.35 13.37
N LEU A 356 -16.68 30.50 12.68
CA LEU A 356 -16.70 31.82 13.30
C LEU A 356 -17.94 32.03 14.19
N ASP A 357 -19.13 31.62 13.73
CA ASP A 357 -20.36 31.69 14.53
C ASP A 357 -20.24 30.83 15.81
N LYS A 358 -19.72 29.61 15.72
CA LYS A 358 -19.44 28.77 16.91
C LYS A 358 -18.49 29.46 17.90
N LEU A 359 -17.39 30.04 17.42
CA LEU A 359 -16.42 30.74 18.27
C LEU A 359 -17.03 31.98 18.94
N SER A 360 -17.83 32.75 18.21
CA SER A 360 -18.51 33.94 18.76
C SER A 360 -19.50 33.61 19.88
N ARG A 361 -20.13 32.43 19.82
CA ARG A 361 -21.04 31.93 20.86
C ARG A 361 -20.32 31.34 22.08
N LEU A 362 -19.05 30.96 21.93
CA LEU A 362 -18.20 30.45 23.01
C LEU A 362 -17.48 31.58 23.78
N SER A 363 -17.41 32.79 23.22
CA SER A 363 -16.76 33.95 23.84
C SER A 363 -17.63 34.73 24.84
N ILE A 364 -18.61 34.07 25.48
CA ILE A 364 -19.49 34.67 26.51
C ILE A 364 -19.20 34.06 27.88
#